data_AF-A0A4R8V1T7-F1
#
_entry.id   AF-A0A4R8V1T7-F1
#
_cell.length_a   1.000
_cell.length_b   1.000
_cell.length_c   1.000
_cell.angle_alpha   90.00
_cell.angle_beta   90.00
_cell.angle_gamma   90.00
#
_symmetry.space_group_name_H-M   'P 1'
#
loop_
_entity.id
_entity.type
_entity.pdbx_description
1 polymer ?
#
loop_
_entity_poly.entity_id
_entity_poly.type
_entity_poly.pdbx_seq_one_letter_code
_entity_poly.pdbx_strand_id
1 'polypeptide(L)'
;MAYEKKSVWHYSEIEEDEETARLMPGFEIQYIITDETTNDNEGAVFGHCIFPPKSQHFPHRHQAAQEVVYVFKGRVVNGSVDEDGVITETECGPGAATHVAKGQIHWTRNPYDEPAEFAFAYYGAPSLAKSGYVDHKDDVPIENVEVTGELKHESLVDKDLAKFA
;
A
#
# COMPACT_ATOMS: atom_id res chain seq x y z
N MET A 1 20.99 -3.16 -1.31
CA MET A 1 22.00 -3.35 -0.24
C MET A 1 21.63 -4.63 0.51
N ALA A 2 22.60 -5.39 1.06
CA ALA A 2 22.28 -6.59 1.84
C ALA A 2 22.37 -6.27 3.34
N TYR A 3 21.25 -6.33 4.04
CA TYR A 3 21.18 -6.12 5.48
C TYR A 3 21.71 -7.34 6.25
N GLU A 4 22.32 -7.13 7.41
CA GLU A 4 22.49 -8.22 8.39
C GLU A 4 21.12 -8.54 8.99
N LYS A 5 20.64 -9.78 8.76
CA LYS A 5 19.30 -10.17 9.19
C LYS A 5 19.18 -10.25 10.69
N LYS A 6 18.12 -9.65 11.24
CA LYS A 6 17.81 -9.66 12.68
C LYS A 6 16.30 -9.71 12.92
N SER A 7 15.90 -10.00 14.16
CA SER A 7 14.50 -10.16 14.54
C SER A 7 13.83 -8.89 15.07
N VAL A 8 14.61 -7.83 15.33
CA VAL A 8 14.11 -6.56 15.84
C VAL A 8 14.72 -5.44 15.02
N TRP A 9 13.85 -4.64 14.41
CA TRP A 9 14.21 -3.52 13.56
C TRP A 9 13.50 -2.26 14.04
N HIS A 10 14.20 -1.13 14.03
CA HIS A 10 13.59 0.18 14.00
C HIS A 10 13.50 0.62 12.53
N TYR A 11 12.39 1.22 12.12
CA TYR A 11 12.17 1.57 10.70
C TYR A 11 13.23 2.51 10.13
N SER A 12 13.77 3.40 10.96
CA SER A 12 14.84 4.34 10.58
C SER A 12 16.20 3.65 10.34
N GLU A 13 16.32 2.35 10.58
CA GLU A 13 17.50 1.56 10.21
C GLU A 13 17.42 1.03 8.78
N ILE A 14 16.24 1.11 8.14
CA ILE A 14 16.06 0.79 6.73
C ILE A 14 16.37 2.04 5.92
N GLU A 15 17.31 1.92 4.99
CA GLU A 15 17.69 3.01 4.10
C GLU A 15 16.50 3.40 3.21
N GLU A 16 16.32 4.70 3.03
CA GLU A 16 15.37 5.23 2.06
C GLU A 16 15.86 4.93 0.64
N ASP A 17 14.92 4.68 -0.27
CA ASP A 17 15.22 4.60 -1.69
C ASP A 17 15.58 6.00 -2.21
N GLU A 18 16.85 6.21 -2.59
CA GLU A 18 17.36 7.51 -3.02
C GLU A 18 16.60 8.08 -4.22
N GLU A 19 16.14 7.22 -5.13
CA GLU A 19 15.38 7.64 -6.30
C GLU A 19 13.99 8.16 -5.91
N THR A 20 13.29 7.42 -5.04
CA THR A 20 12.00 7.81 -4.47
C THR A 20 12.12 9.10 -3.68
N ALA A 21 13.11 9.20 -2.79
CA ALA A 21 13.37 10.40 -2.01
C ALA A 21 13.66 11.63 -2.90
N ARG A 22 14.32 11.43 -4.04
CA ARG A 22 14.59 12.50 -5.03
C ARG A 22 13.34 12.90 -5.81
N LEU A 23 12.52 11.94 -6.24
CA LEU A 23 11.34 12.18 -7.07
C LEU A 23 10.14 12.68 -6.26
N MET A 24 10.01 12.22 -5.01
CA MET A 24 8.90 12.51 -4.10
C MET A 24 9.45 12.80 -2.70
N PRO A 25 10.00 14.02 -2.48
CA PRO A 25 10.60 14.37 -1.19
C PRO A 25 9.65 14.17 0.00
N GLY A 26 10.14 13.47 1.03
CA GLY A 26 9.39 13.13 2.24
C GLY A 26 8.47 11.92 2.10
N PHE A 27 8.43 11.28 0.92
CA PHE A 27 7.75 10.00 0.73
C PHE A 27 8.62 8.88 1.27
N GLU A 28 8.16 8.26 2.36
CA GLU A 28 8.84 7.16 3.00
C GLU A 28 8.03 5.88 2.80
N ILE A 29 8.71 4.83 2.34
CA ILE A 29 8.21 3.46 2.36
C ILE A 29 9.36 2.53 2.78
N GLN A 30 9.34 2.08 4.04
CA GLN A 30 10.37 1.20 4.59
C GLN A 30 9.81 -0.21 4.73
N TYR A 31 10.41 -1.16 4.02
CA TYR A 31 10.11 -2.59 4.16
C TYR A 31 10.92 -3.19 5.31
N ILE A 32 10.37 -3.11 6.52
CA ILE A 32 11.07 -3.43 7.79
C ILE A 32 11.27 -4.94 7.94
N ILE A 33 10.20 -5.72 7.78
CA ILE A 33 10.23 -7.18 7.86
C ILE A 33 10.06 -7.74 6.45
N THR A 34 11.10 -8.39 5.94
CA THR A 34 11.12 -9.10 4.66
C THR A 34 12.00 -10.35 4.76
N ASP A 35 12.08 -11.16 3.71
CA ASP A 35 13.08 -12.23 3.61
C ASP A 35 14.52 -11.71 3.49
N GLU A 36 14.73 -10.44 3.17
CA GLU A 36 16.06 -9.82 3.12
C GLU A 36 16.49 -9.27 4.48
N THR A 37 15.55 -8.83 5.34
CA THR A 37 15.86 -8.20 6.63
C THR A 37 15.69 -9.15 7.82
N THR A 38 14.92 -10.23 7.70
CA THR A 38 14.54 -11.09 8.84
C THR A 38 14.81 -12.57 8.55
N ASN A 39 15.44 -13.26 9.50
CA ASN A 39 15.67 -14.71 9.41
C ASN A 39 14.35 -15.49 9.54
N ASP A 40 14.25 -16.63 8.86
CA ASP A 40 13.11 -17.56 8.94
C ASP A 40 11.73 -16.92 8.63
N ASN A 41 11.72 -15.83 7.85
CA ASN A 41 10.50 -15.19 7.40
C ASN A 41 10.01 -15.84 6.09
N GLU A 42 8.95 -16.65 6.19
CA GLU A 42 8.40 -17.38 5.05
C GLU A 42 7.15 -16.73 4.44
N GLY A 43 6.56 -15.72 5.08
CA GLY A 43 5.23 -15.27 4.66
C GLY A 43 4.73 -13.95 5.21
N ALA A 44 5.59 -13.11 5.80
CA ALA A 44 5.19 -11.79 6.27
C ALA A 44 6.00 -10.69 5.60
N VAL A 45 5.32 -9.61 5.22
CA VAL A 45 5.95 -8.30 5.07
C VAL A 45 5.34 -7.37 6.11
N PHE A 46 6.16 -6.52 6.71
CA PHE A 46 5.69 -5.41 7.53
C PHE A 46 6.52 -4.18 7.20
N GLY A 47 5.85 -3.06 7.00
CA GLY A 47 6.50 -1.81 6.67
C GLY A 47 5.85 -0.60 7.31
N HIS A 48 6.58 0.50 7.24
CA HIS A 48 6.18 1.82 7.72
C HIS A 48 6.19 2.79 6.54
N CYS A 49 5.22 3.69 6.52
CA CYS A 49 5.06 4.68 5.47
C CYS A 49 4.81 6.07 6.03
N ILE A 50 5.40 7.07 5.39
CA ILE A 50 4.99 8.48 5.49
C ILE A 50 4.65 8.96 4.09
N PHE A 51 3.39 9.37 3.90
CA PHE A 51 2.91 9.93 2.65
C PHE A 51 2.80 11.44 2.78
N PRO A 52 3.64 12.24 2.09
CA PRO A 52 3.53 13.68 2.02
C PRO A 52 2.17 14.15 1.53
N PRO A 53 1.84 15.42 1.75
CA PRO A 53 0.70 16.06 1.11
C PRO A 53 0.68 15.80 -0.40
N LYS A 54 -0.52 15.51 -0.93
CA LYS A 54 -0.77 15.28 -2.36
C LYS A 54 0.02 14.12 -3.00
N SER A 55 0.50 13.16 -2.21
CA SER A 55 1.19 11.96 -2.70
C SER A 55 0.25 10.77 -2.91
N GLN A 56 0.70 9.75 -3.65
CA GLN A 56 -0.07 8.53 -3.87
C GLN A 56 0.82 7.33 -4.16
N HIS A 57 0.34 6.14 -3.78
CA HIS A 57 0.79 4.86 -4.29
C HIS A 57 -0.29 4.31 -5.21
N PHE A 58 0.05 4.20 -6.49
CA PHE A 58 -0.89 3.93 -7.58
C PHE A 58 -1.57 2.55 -7.47
N PRO A 59 -2.71 2.34 -8.18
CA PRO A 59 -3.39 1.05 -8.23
C PRO A 59 -2.43 -0.09 -8.59
N HIS A 60 -2.50 -1.15 -7.79
CA HIS A 60 -1.69 -2.35 -7.98
C HIS A 60 -2.39 -3.54 -7.32
N ARG A 61 -1.82 -4.74 -7.46
CA ARG A 61 -2.26 -5.93 -6.71
C ARG A 61 -1.08 -6.79 -6.27
N HIS A 62 -1.33 -7.62 -5.27
CA HIS A 62 -0.43 -8.68 -4.83
C HIS A 62 -1.05 -10.06 -5.12
N GLN A 63 -0.53 -10.78 -6.10
CA GLN A 63 -1.07 -12.10 -6.50
C GLN A 63 -0.88 -13.20 -5.45
N ALA A 64 0.08 -13.05 -4.53
CA ALA A 64 0.47 -14.06 -3.56
C ALA A 64 0.19 -13.67 -2.10
N ALA A 65 -0.30 -12.46 -1.83
CA ALA A 65 -0.52 -11.98 -0.47
C ALA A 65 -1.79 -11.13 -0.31
N GLN A 66 -2.37 -11.19 0.89
CA GLN A 66 -3.33 -10.18 1.37
C GLN A 66 -2.57 -8.98 1.92
N GLU A 67 -3.21 -7.82 1.98
CA GLU A 67 -2.64 -6.63 2.62
C GLU A 67 -3.53 -6.07 3.73
N VAL A 68 -2.91 -5.55 4.77
CA VAL A 68 -3.54 -4.73 5.80
C VAL A 68 -2.81 -3.40 5.90
N VAL A 69 -3.55 -2.30 5.93
CA VAL A 69 -3.04 -0.95 6.21
C VAL A 69 -3.61 -0.47 7.54
N TYR A 70 -2.79 0.14 8.39
CA TYR A 70 -3.23 0.74 9.67
C TYR A 70 -2.69 2.16 9.83
N VAL A 71 -3.59 3.13 10.01
CA VAL A 71 -3.24 4.55 10.03
C VAL A 71 -2.94 5.03 11.46
N PHE A 72 -1.78 5.67 11.66
CA PHE A 72 -1.35 6.24 12.94
C PHE A 72 -1.63 7.74 13.04
N LYS A 73 -1.33 8.50 11.98
CA LYS A 73 -1.50 9.96 11.94
C LYS A 73 -1.95 10.42 10.56
N GLY A 74 -2.53 11.62 10.52
CA GLY A 74 -3.05 12.20 9.28
C GLY A 74 -4.23 11.39 8.75
N ARG A 75 -4.48 11.51 7.45
CA ARG A 75 -5.56 10.80 6.75
C ARG A 75 -5.07 10.35 5.39
N VAL A 76 -5.51 9.18 4.97
CA VAL A 76 -5.33 8.67 3.61
C VAL A 76 -6.68 8.31 3.03
N VAL A 77 -6.74 8.14 1.72
CA VAL A 77 -7.84 7.48 1.04
C VAL A 77 -7.32 6.12 0.59
N ASN A 78 -7.92 5.06 1.11
CA ASN A 78 -7.67 3.70 0.67
C ASN A 78 -8.77 3.30 -0.31
N GLY A 79 -8.38 2.70 -1.43
CA GLY A 79 -9.36 2.25 -2.41
C GLY A 79 -9.08 0.86 -2.91
N SER A 80 -10.13 0.24 -3.45
CA SER A 80 -10.08 -1.10 -4.00
C SER A 80 -11.11 -1.29 -5.11
N VAL A 81 -10.88 -2.32 -5.93
CA VAL A 81 -11.83 -2.81 -6.93
C VAL A 81 -12.40 -4.13 -6.44
N ASP A 82 -13.72 -4.30 -6.45
CA ASP A 82 -14.35 -5.60 -6.20
C ASP A 82 -14.45 -6.47 -7.46
N GLU A 83 -14.89 -7.73 -7.33
CA GLU A 83 -14.98 -8.66 -8.47
C GLU A 83 -16.02 -8.25 -9.52
N ASP A 84 -16.93 -7.33 -9.19
CA ASP A 84 -17.88 -6.74 -10.13
C ASP A 84 -17.30 -5.52 -10.88
N GLY A 85 -16.06 -5.15 -10.59
CA GLY A 85 -15.36 -4.01 -11.17
C GLY A 85 -15.69 -2.69 -10.47
N VAL A 86 -16.40 -2.70 -9.35
CA VAL A 86 -16.78 -1.48 -8.64
C VAL A 86 -15.58 -0.92 -7.91
N ILE A 87 -15.27 0.36 -8.17
CA ILE A 87 -14.23 1.11 -7.49
C ILE A 87 -14.84 1.75 -6.24
N THR A 88 -14.30 1.40 -5.08
CA THR A 88 -14.67 2.03 -3.80
C THR A 88 -13.45 2.68 -3.17
N GLU A 89 -13.61 3.90 -2.67
CA GLU A 89 -12.60 4.66 -1.95
C GLU A 89 -13.13 5.08 -0.59
N THR A 90 -12.30 4.98 0.45
CA THR A 90 -12.69 5.30 1.83
C THR A 90 -11.63 6.17 2.49
N GLU A 91 -12.06 7.27 3.09
CA GLU A 91 -11.21 8.09 3.96
C GLU A 91 -10.87 7.30 5.23
N CYS A 92 -9.58 7.17 5.50
CA CYS A 92 -9.04 6.42 6.64
C CYS A 92 -8.16 7.35 7.48
N GLY A 93 -8.64 7.67 8.68
CA GLY A 93 -7.93 8.45 9.70
C GLY A 93 -7.28 7.57 10.77
N PRO A 94 -6.69 8.17 11.83
CA PRO A 94 -5.98 7.44 12.87
C PRO A 94 -6.84 6.34 13.52
N GLY A 95 -6.28 5.14 13.63
CA GLY A 95 -6.96 3.97 14.18
C GLY A 95 -7.78 3.17 13.16
N ALA A 96 -7.93 3.65 11.93
CA ALA A 96 -8.55 2.88 10.85
C ALA A 96 -7.61 1.77 10.37
N ALA A 97 -8.20 0.60 10.13
CA ALA A 97 -7.56 -0.53 9.49
C ALA A 97 -8.29 -0.86 8.19
N THR A 98 -7.56 -1.07 7.10
CA THR A 98 -8.10 -1.54 5.83
C THR A 98 -7.56 -2.93 5.54
N HIS A 99 -8.41 -3.82 5.06
CA HIS A 99 -8.03 -5.15 4.60
C HIS A 99 -8.26 -5.24 3.10
N VAL A 100 -7.29 -5.83 2.40
CA VAL A 100 -7.34 -6.09 0.97
C VAL A 100 -7.14 -7.58 0.74
N ALA A 101 -8.05 -8.18 -0.03
CA ALA A 101 -7.98 -9.59 -0.36
C ALA A 101 -6.79 -9.89 -1.29
N LYS A 102 -6.35 -11.15 -1.28
CA LYS A 102 -5.29 -11.62 -2.16
C LYS A 102 -5.70 -11.40 -3.62
N GLY A 103 -4.80 -10.82 -4.41
CA GLY A 103 -5.03 -10.52 -5.83
C GLY A 103 -5.97 -9.34 -6.11
N GLN A 104 -6.55 -8.71 -5.08
CA GLN A 104 -7.46 -7.58 -5.25
C GLN A 104 -6.67 -6.32 -5.63
N ILE A 105 -7.19 -5.58 -6.62
CA ILE A 105 -6.60 -4.29 -7.02
C ILE A 105 -6.93 -3.26 -5.95
N HIS A 106 -5.93 -2.51 -5.51
CA HIS A 106 -6.05 -1.50 -4.46
C HIS A 106 -4.97 -0.42 -4.55
N TRP A 107 -5.14 0.64 -3.77
CA TRP A 107 -4.22 1.77 -3.65
C TRP A 107 -4.39 2.49 -2.33
N THR A 108 -3.38 3.30 -1.98
CA THR A 108 -3.40 4.22 -0.86
C THR A 108 -2.92 5.58 -1.37
N ARG A 109 -3.61 6.66 -1.00
CA ARG A 109 -3.22 8.01 -1.43
C ARG A 109 -3.47 9.03 -0.34
N ASN A 110 -2.66 10.09 -0.33
CA ASN A 110 -2.84 11.23 0.55
C ASN A 110 -3.24 12.45 -0.30
N PRO A 111 -4.55 12.71 -0.48
CA PRO A 111 -5.02 13.89 -1.21
C PRO A 111 -4.99 15.16 -0.35
N TYR A 112 -4.64 15.10 0.93
CA TYR A 112 -4.77 16.21 1.88
C TYR A 112 -3.49 17.06 1.95
N ASP A 113 -3.57 18.16 2.72
CA ASP A 113 -2.49 19.13 2.90
C ASP A 113 -1.52 18.79 4.04
N GLU A 114 -1.82 17.75 4.81
CA GLU A 114 -1.00 17.26 5.92
C GLU A 114 -0.42 15.87 5.59
N PRO A 115 0.79 15.53 6.06
CA PRO A 115 1.33 14.19 5.87
C PRO A 115 0.51 13.13 6.62
N ALA A 116 0.54 11.90 6.12
CA ALA A 116 -0.05 10.75 6.77
C ALA A 116 1.01 9.71 7.12
N GLU A 117 0.88 9.09 8.30
CA GLU A 117 1.80 8.06 8.81
C GLU A 117 0.99 6.79 9.07
N PHE A 118 1.44 5.68 8.51
CA PHE A 118 0.74 4.40 8.60
C PHE A 118 1.70 3.22 8.46
N ALA A 119 1.25 2.04 8.85
CA ALA A 119 1.93 0.78 8.57
C ALA A 119 1.15 -0.04 7.54
N PHE A 120 1.86 -0.89 6.83
CA PHE A 120 1.27 -1.93 5.98
C PHE A 120 1.86 -3.29 6.32
N ALA A 121 1.09 -4.34 6.06
CA ALA A 121 1.53 -5.71 6.22
C ALA A 121 1.03 -6.59 5.08
N TYR A 122 1.90 -7.43 4.52
CA TYR A 122 1.50 -8.48 3.59
C TYR A 122 1.46 -9.83 4.31
N TYR A 123 0.41 -10.61 4.06
CA TYR A 123 0.27 -11.97 4.58
C TYR A 123 0.24 -12.97 3.44
N GLY A 124 1.19 -13.90 3.43
CA GLY A 124 1.34 -14.95 2.41
C GLY A 124 2.59 -14.83 1.53
N ALA A 125 3.33 -13.73 1.64
CA ALA A 125 4.60 -13.55 0.94
C ALA A 125 5.64 -12.86 1.85
N PRO A 126 6.93 -13.19 1.74
CA PRO A 126 7.96 -12.60 2.60
C PRO A 126 8.63 -11.36 1.99
N SER A 127 8.24 -10.92 0.79
CA SER A 127 8.76 -9.68 0.17
C SER A 127 7.83 -9.16 -0.92
N LEU A 128 8.02 -7.90 -1.34
CA LEU A 128 7.29 -7.28 -2.45
C LEU A 128 7.44 -8.08 -3.76
N ALA A 129 8.66 -8.50 -4.09
CA ALA A 129 8.90 -9.29 -5.30
C ALA A 129 8.12 -10.62 -5.27
N LYS A 130 8.09 -11.28 -4.10
CA LYS A 130 7.40 -12.57 -3.92
C LYS A 130 5.89 -12.43 -3.68
N SER A 131 5.39 -11.23 -3.41
CA SER A 131 3.94 -10.98 -3.30
C SER A 131 3.25 -11.00 -4.65
N GLY A 132 4.00 -11.06 -5.75
CA GLY A 132 3.46 -11.03 -7.11
C GLY A 132 2.86 -9.67 -7.43
N TYR A 133 3.61 -8.61 -7.14
CA TYR A 133 3.23 -7.23 -7.43
C TYR A 133 2.93 -7.05 -8.92
N VAL A 134 1.78 -6.47 -9.24
CA VAL A 134 1.42 -6.05 -10.59
C VAL A 134 0.86 -4.63 -10.54
N ASP A 135 1.47 -3.73 -11.32
CA ASP A 135 1.05 -2.35 -11.48
C ASP A 135 -0.22 -2.28 -12.35
N HIS A 136 -1.20 -1.50 -11.91
CA HIS A 136 -2.48 -1.24 -12.58
C HIS A 136 -2.81 0.24 -12.69
N LYS A 137 -1.79 1.11 -12.64
CA LYS A 137 -1.94 2.56 -12.71
C LYS A 137 -2.71 3.01 -13.94
N ASP A 138 -2.44 2.38 -15.09
CA ASP A 138 -3.05 2.76 -16.36
C ASP A 138 -4.39 2.06 -16.60
N ASP A 139 -4.71 1.04 -15.79
CA ASP A 139 -5.94 0.25 -15.92
C ASP A 139 -7.09 0.77 -15.04
N VAL A 140 -6.76 1.40 -13.91
CA VAL A 140 -7.75 1.92 -12.95
C VAL A 140 -7.64 3.45 -12.88
N PRO A 141 -8.59 4.19 -13.49
CA PRO A 141 -8.49 5.64 -13.62
C PRO A 141 -8.90 6.34 -12.32
N ILE A 142 -7.98 6.46 -11.37
CA ILE A 142 -8.18 7.21 -10.12
C ILE A 142 -7.44 8.55 -10.15
N GLU A 143 -8.03 9.53 -9.48
CA GLU A 143 -7.40 10.83 -9.23
C GLU A 143 -7.09 11.01 -7.74
N ASN A 144 -6.02 11.75 -7.43
CA ASN A 144 -5.69 12.06 -6.04
C ASN A 144 -6.53 13.23 -5.49
N VAL A 145 -7.82 12.98 -5.29
CA VAL A 145 -8.81 13.97 -4.83
C VAL A 145 -9.37 13.63 -3.45
N GLU A 146 -9.68 14.63 -2.64
CA GLU A 146 -10.20 14.39 -1.28
C GLU A 146 -11.52 13.60 -1.31
N VAL A 147 -11.66 12.67 -0.37
CA VAL A 147 -12.88 11.89 -0.13
C VAL A 147 -13.29 12.11 1.32
N THR A 148 -14.61 12.16 1.57
CA THR A 148 -15.18 12.21 2.92
C THR A 148 -16.02 10.98 3.12
N GLY A 149 -15.68 10.15 4.11
CA GLY A 149 -16.37 8.87 4.32
C GLY A 149 -16.06 7.86 3.22
N GLU A 150 -17.07 7.43 2.47
CA GLU A 150 -16.94 6.43 1.39
C GLU A 150 -17.45 7.02 0.06
N LEU A 151 -16.69 6.78 -1.01
CA LEU A 151 -17.03 7.11 -2.38
C LEU A 151 -17.08 5.82 -3.21
N LYS A 152 -18.20 5.59 -3.89
CA LYS A 152 -18.32 4.59 -4.94
C LYS A 152 -18.35 5.30 -6.28
N HIS A 153 -17.46 4.91 -7.18
CA HIS A 153 -17.40 5.53 -8.50
C HIS A 153 -18.48 4.94 -9.42
N GLU A 154 -18.95 5.74 -10.37
CA GLU A 154 -19.88 5.27 -11.41
C GLU A 154 -19.15 4.45 -12.49
N SER A 155 -17.86 4.75 -12.71
CA SER A 155 -17.01 3.99 -13.61
C SER A 155 -16.67 2.62 -13.03
N LEU A 156 -16.69 1.61 -13.89
CA LEU A 156 -16.31 0.24 -13.56
C LEU A 156 -14.99 -0.12 -14.24
N VAL A 157 -14.20 -0.91 -13.53
CA VAL A 157 -13.06 -1.64 -14.10
C VAL A 157 -13.57 -2.86 -14.85
N ASP A 158 -12.85 -3.26 -15.89
CA ASP A 158 -13.15 -4.49 -16.63
C ASP A 158 -13.20 -5.70 -15.68
N LYS A 159 -14.27 -6.51 -15.77
CA LYS A 159 -14.50 -7.62 -14.84
C LYS A 159 -13.47 -8.74 -14.96
N ASP A 160 -12.88 -8.94 -16.14
CA ASP A 160 -11.84 -9.95 -16.28
C ASP A 160 -10.54 -9.49 -15.63
N LEU A 161 -10.27 -8.18 -15.66
CA LEU A 161 -9.17 -7.58 -14.91
C LEU A 161 -9.44 -7.59 -13.38
N ALA A 162 -10.67 -7.33 -12.96
CA ALA A 162 -11.07 -7.16 -11.56
C ALA A 162 -11.13 -8.47 -10.77
N LYS A 163 -11.24 -9.62 -11.44
CA LYS A 163 -11.23 -10.94 -10.78
C LYS A 163 -9.97 -11.16 -9.95
N PHE A 164 -10.15 -11.74 -8.77
CA PHE A 164 -9.07 -12.19 -7.90
C PHE A 164 -9.44 -13.54 -7.24
N ALA A 165 -8.46 -14.27 -6.73
CA ALA A 165 -8.59 -15.67 -6.33
C ALA A 165 -8.08 -15.93 -4.91
#